data_AF-F0V272-F1
#
_entry.id   AF-F0V272-F1
#
_cell.length_a   1.000
_cell.length_b   1.000
_cell.length_c   1.000
_cell.angle_alpha   90.00
_cell.angle_beta   90.00
_cell.angle_gamma   90.00
#
_symmetry.space_group_name_H-M   'P 1'
#
loop_
_entity.id
_entity.type
_entity.pdbx_description
1 polymer ?
#
loop_
_entity_poly.entity_id
_entity_poly.type
_entity_poly.pdbx_seq_one_letter_code
_entity_poly.pdbx_strand_id
1 'polypeptide(L)'
;MSNSNEKIIQSASQKTELLFRNPNSRPTEQELAKAKIAQQLSLTCEKPRQGKRIFALYQLFSYYFFRSETKSFIAFKIIEISNKLAEKYRENISLINEYIKTTGTSNIADLKNYISYINNKDLVEFREGEEQINFFKQLLYYYDQRQSGKVNISAATTKLNIAALKKIEEEAFECWLRLLDINYELRNTIIGAENRKALYYLSEKYVDLHTIIDGIKKETFKDLEKYRESTVKEYYDIMSYFSLPSNKLLDFRLFVQKKLESRMYEAQFLKLPAGNTINNDIALLNNNCKELKRQYLLSLKEISSIVNHYKEIIIRYQTFFTGEIDKMISYIKESYVNLMNILFKKLHESKTFLSLKPIKFESSDLEVVLQLEKEKIEQEISKLKSKYSSILIPLISSIDSEMERVESKYCFNLSFAKSQCSSLQSLQNETIKAFVSRFKEEKDKVEKNIKQKQKILEDFEKTMLEDTNHLVNQLKEECNTLCSDLLRENQYFWAKFNSEFNSESRKYFVRLYYEYAPFISSWNDGENGWMYEYLILKLNSEYLRKIGSTVKHYSPEGKLHEKAARLIESYSNFFRNVNLQRDEVELDSLLKLNTIPKVDYSKVEEKLNKSLEDLKSAHVECTELISKILNS
;
A
#
# COMPACT_ATOMS: atom_id res chain seq x y z
N MET A 1 -47.10 36.27 -36.49
CA MET A 1 -45.92 37.13 -36.69
C MET A 1 -45.51 37.70 -35.35
N SER A 2 -44.29 37.34 -34.91
CA SER A 2 -43.37 38.01 -33.97
C SER A 2 -42.72 36.95 -33.08
N ASN A 3 -41.55 36.50 -33.55
CA ASN A 3 -40.60 35.64 -32.84
C ASN A 3 -40.06 36.34 -31.60
N SER A 4 -39.90 35.58 -30.52
CA SER A 4 -38.72 35.70 -29.66
C SER A 4 -38.44 34.36 -29.01
N ASN A 5 -37.50 33.63 -29.63
CA ASN A 5 -36.73 32.57 -29.01
C ASN A 5 -35.98 33.15 -27.81
N GLU A 6 -36.47 32.90 -26.59
CA GLU A 6 -35.63 32.96 -25.41
C GLU A 6 -35.29 31.54 -24.98
N LYS A 7 -34.10 31.13 -25.42
CA LYS A 7 -33.34 30.04 -24.81
C LYS A 7 -33.22 30.33 -23.32
N ILE A 8 -33.82 29.48 -22.49
CA ILE A 8 -33.51 29.41 -21.07
C ILE A 8 -32.07 28.87 -20.97
N ILE A 9 -31.13 29.81 -20.90
CA ILE A 9 -29.75 29.55 -20.51
C ILE A 9 -29.81 29.21 -19.01
N GLN A 10 -29.72 27.92 -18.69
CA GLN A 10 -29.38 27.45 -17.35
C GLN A 10 -27.96 27.93 -17.03
N SER A 11 -27.84 29.09 -16.39
CA SER A 11 -26.58 29.56 -15.84
C SER A 11 -26.22 28.72 -14.62
N ALA A 12 -25.18 27.92 -14.75
CA ALA A 12 -24.46 27.26 -13.68
C ALA A 12 -23.88 28.30 -12.70
N SER A 13 -24.66 28.66 -11.68
CA SER A 13 -24.17 29.39 -10.51
C SER A 13 -24.90 28.99 -9.22
N GLN A 14 -25.31 27.72 -9.11
CA GLN A 14 -25.50 27.12 -7.78
C GLN A 14 -24.12 27.01 -7.13
N LYS A 15 -23.75 28.08 -6.40
CA LYS A 15 -22.74 28.01 -5.35
C LYS A 15 -23.09 26.79 -4.51
N THR A 16 -22.24 25.78 -4.59
CA THR A 16 -22.19 24.67 -3.64
C THR A 16 -22.26 25.27 -2.24
N GLU A 17 -23.38 25.06 -1.55
CA GLU A 17 -23.43 25.30 -0.11
C GLU A 17 -22.29 24.52 0.53
N LEU A 18 -21.49 25.20 1.35
CA LEU A 18 -20.38 24.60 2.08
C LEU A 18 -20.89 23.34 2.81
N LEU A 19 -20.36 22.18 2.43
CA LEU A 19 -20.68 20.84 2.98
C LEU A 19 -20.50 20.75 4.52
N PHE A 20 -19.88 21.75 5.14
CA PHE A 20 -19.69 21.85 6.57
C PHE A 20 -19.98 23.29 7.05
N ARG A 21 -20.98 23.44 7.93
CA ARG A 21 -21.13 24.65 8.75
C ARG A 21 -19.93 24.78 9.70
N ASN A 22 -19.57 26.03 10.01
CA ASN A 22 -18.52 26.34 10.98
C ASN A 22 -18.84 25.64 12.32
N PRO A 23 -17.96 24.80 12.88
CA PRO A 23 -18.19 24.08 14.14
C PRO A 23 -18.40 25.01 15.35
N ASN A 24 -18.09 26.29 15.22
CA ASN A 24 -18.30 27.33 16.24
C ASN A 24 -19.59 28.14 16.04
N SER A 25 -20.43 27.79 15.06
CA SER A 25 -21.73 28.44 14.88
C SER A 25 -22.67 28.05 16.03
N ARG A 26 -23.29 29.05 16.68
CA ARG A 26 -24.29 28.79 17.71
C ARG A 26 -25.49 28.11 17.07
N PRO A 27 -26.03 27.03 17.67
CA PRO A 27 -27.22 26.37 17.14
C PRO A 27 -28.38 27.36 17.08
N THR A 28 -29.12 27.32 15.98
CA THR A 28 -30.33 28.13 15.78
C THR A 28 -31.44 27.70 16.75
N GLU A 29 -32.40 28.60 17.02
CA GLU A 29 -33.54 28.28 17.91
C GLU A 29 -34.35 27.07 17.42
N GLN A 30 -34.47 26.89 16.10
CA GLN A 30 -35.09 25.70 15.51
C GLN A 30 -34.29 24.42 15.79
N GLU A 31 -32.96 24.46 15.73
CA GLU A 31 -32.11 23.31 16.06
C GLU A 31 -32.19 22.95 17.54
N LEU A 32 -32.25 23.95 18.43
CA LEU A 32 -32.46 23.75 19.87
C LEU A 32 -33.84 23.14 20.17
N ALA A 33 -34.89 23.60 19.48
CA ALA A 33 -36.24 23.05 19.63
C ALA A 33 -36.33 21.60 19.13
N LYS A 34 -35.76 21.30 17.96
CA LYS A 34 -35.69 19.92 17.44
C LYS A 34 -34.87 19.00 18.34
N ALA A 35 -33.77 19.48 18.92
CA ALA A 35 -32.97 18.70 19.86
C ALA A 35 -33.73 18.36 21.14
N LYS A 36 -34.54 19.30 21.67
CA LYS A 36 -35.43 19.04 22.82
C LYS A 36 -36.50 18.00 22.50
N ILE A 37 -37.12 18.08 21.33
CA ILE A 37 -38.13 17.10 20.88
C ILE A 37 -37.48 15.72 20.68
N ALA A 38 -36.31 15.67 20.05
CA ALA A 38 -35.55 14.43 19.90
C ALA A 38 -35.22 13.78 21.27
N GLN A 39 -34.81 14.59 22.26
CA GLN A 39 -34.60 14.09 23.63
C GLN A 39 -35.88 13.56 24.28
N GLN A 40 -37.03 14.23 24.08
CA GLN A 40 -38.32 13.75 24.58
C GLN A 40 -38.74 12.42 23.93
N LEU A 41 -38.36 12.22 22.67
CA LEU A 41 -38.58 10.98 21.92
C LEU A 41 -37.50 9.91 22.18
N SER A 42 -36.54 10.18 23.08
CA SER A 42 -35.39 9.31 23.36
C SER A 42 -34.54 8.98 22.12
N LEU A 43 -34.46 9.90 21.15
CA LEU A 43 -33.66 9.76 19.93
C LEU A 43 -32.29 10.43 20.09
N THR A 44 -31.23 9.65 19.97
CA THR A 44 -29.84 10.14 19.95
C THR A 44 -29.38 10.43 18.52
N CYS A 45 -29.58 11.67 18.08
CA CYS A 45 -29.16 12.13 16.74
C CYS A 45 -27.78 12.81 16.78
N GLU A 46 -26.69 12.04 16.71
CA GLU A 46 -25.37 12.60 16.49
C GLU A 46 -24.95 12.51 15.01
N LYS A 47 -24.43 13.61 14.47
CA LYS A 47 -23.88 13.62 13.10
C LYS A 47 -22.65 12.69 13.05
N PRO A 48 -22.55 11.76 12.08
CA PRO A 48 -21.42 10.83 11.99
C PRO A 48 -20.09 11.58 11.76
N ARG A 49 -19.04 11.19 12.52
CA ARG A 49 -17.70 11.84 12.50
C ARG A 49 -16.58 10.99 11.90
N GLN A 50 -16.90 9.94 11.13
CA GLN A 50 -15.89 8.99 10.64
C GLN A 50 -15.07 9.43 9.42
N GLY A 51 -15.37 10.59 8.81
CA GLY A 51 -14.70 11.06 7.59
C GLY A 51 -13.17 11.12 7.68
N LYS A 52 -12.61 11.57 8.81
CA LYS A 52 -11.15 11.62 9.01
C LYS A 52 -10.51 10.23 9.02
N ARG A 53 -11.16 9.25 9.67
CA ARG A 53 -10.68 7.86 9.72
C ARG A 53 -10.73 7.22 8.33
N ILE A 54 -11.84 7.41 7.60
CA ILE A 54 -11.98 6.91 6.22
C ILE A 54 -10.87 7.47 5.32
N PHE A 55 -10.60 8.77 5.40
CA PHE A 55 -9.54 9.40 4.63
C PHE A 55 -8.15 8.83 4.97
N ALA A 56 -7.83 8.69 6.25
CA ALA A 56 -6.54 8.13 6.69
C ALA A 56 -6.36 6.67 6.22
N LEU A 57 -7.42 5.84 6.34
CA LEU A 57 -7.42 4.46 5.84
C LEU A 57 -7.29 4.40 4.32
N TYR A 58 -7.88 5.34 3.59
CA TYR A 58 -7.73 5.43 2.13
C TYR A 58 -6.30 5.79 1.71
N GLN A 59 -5.64 6.68 2.45
CA GLN A 59 -4.22 7.01 2.23
C GLN A 59 -3.33 5.79 2.46
N LEU A 60 -3.55 5.06 3.55
CA LEU A 60 -2.84 3.81 3.83
C LEU A 60 -3.11 2.75 2.76
N PHE A 61 -4.38 2.57 2.36
CA PHE A 61 -4.74 1.68 1.27
C PHE A 61 -3.95 2.00 0.00
N SER A 62 -3.95 3.28 -0.41
CA SER A 62 -3.21 3.73 -1.60
C SER A 62 -1.71 3.49 -1.47
N TYR A 63 -1.14 3.75 -0.27
CA TYR A 63 0.28 3.53 0.00
C TYR A 63 0.70 2.08 -0.23
N TYR A 64 -0.04 1.11 0.32
CA TYR A 64 0.28 -0.31 0.18
C TYR A 64 -0.10 -0.86 -1.20
N PHE A 65 -1.18 -0.35 -1.80
CA PHE A 65 -1.67 -0.75 -3.12
C PHE A 65 -0.60 -0.57 -4.19
N PHE A 66 0.01 0.61 -4.25
CA PHE A 66 1.05 0.89 -5.24
C PHE A 66 2.37 0.15 -4.99
N ARG A 67 2.51 -0.45 -3.81
CA ARG A 67 3.67 -1.23 -3.39
C ARG A 67 3.42 -2.73 -3.37
N SER A 68 2.21 -3.20 -3.63
CA SER A 68 1.89 -4.63 -3.55
C SER A 68 2.42 -5.47 -4.72
N GLU A 69 2.90 -4.80 -5.78
CA GLU A 69 3.46 -5.45 -6.96
C GLU A 69 4.89 -4.95 -7.22
N THR A 70 5.84 -5.86 -7.47
CA THR A 70 7.28 -5.59 -7.59
C THR A 70 7.61 -4.51 -8.61
N LYS A 71 7.05 -4.59 -9.83
CA LYS A 71 7.28 -3.60 -10.89
C LYS A 71 6.78 -2.20 -10.49
N SER A 72 5.60 -2.14 -9.88
CA SER A 72 5.02 -0.89 -9.38
C SER A 72 5.85 -0.33 -8.22
N PHE A 73 6.28 -1.18 -7.29
CA PHE A 73 7.13 -0.80 -6.17
C PHE A 73 8.41 -0.11 -6.64
N ILE A 74 9.12 -0.71 -7.61
CA ILE A 74 10.33 -0.13 -8.18
C ILE A 74 10.04 1.23 -8.83
N ALA A 75 8.98 1.33 -9.65
CA ALA A 75 8.57 2.57 -10.28
C ALA A 75 8.23 3.67 -9.24
N PHE A 76 7.52 3.32 -8.17
CA PHE A 76 7.19 4.25 -7.09
C PHE A 76 8.41 4.71 -6.31
N LYS A 77 9.41 3.86 -6.08
CA LYS A 77 10.68 4.29 -5.48
C LYS A 77 11.37 5.36 -6.33
N ILE A 78 11.36 5.19 -7.65
CA ILE A 78 11.89 6.21 -8.56
C ILE A 78 11.07 7.51 -8.44
N ILE A 79 9.74 7.42 -8.44
CA ILE A 79 8.85 8.59 -8.28
C ILE A 79 9.14 9.33 -6.96
N GLU A 80 9.23 8.62 -5.84
CA GLU A 80 9.48 9.22 -4.52
C GLU A 80 10.81 9.98 -4.47
N ILE A 81 11.88 9.36 -4.96
CA ILE A 81 13.21 9.99 -5.01
C ILE A 81 13.17 11.19 -5.97
N SER A 82 12.54 11.03 -7.15
CA SER A 82 12.46 12.09 -8.15
C SER A 82 11.71 13.32 -7.62
N ASN A 83 10.58 13.12 -6.95
CA ASN A 83 9.81 14.22 -6.36
C ASN A 83 10.58 14.92 -5.24
N LYS A 84 11.26 14.16 -4.37
CA LYS A 84 12.09 14.72 -3.29
C LYS A 84 13.23 15.57 -3.84
N LEU A 85 13.93 15.10 -4.88
CA LEU A 85 15.00 15.85 -5.52
C LEU A 85 14.45 17.11 -6.25
N ALA A 86 13.31 16.99 -6.92
CA ALA A 86 12.67 18.13 -7.60
C ALA A 86 12.25 19.23 -6.61
N GLU A 87 11.72 18.86 -5.44
CA GLU A 87 11.42 19.81 -4.36
C GLU A 87 12.69 20.52 -3.87
N LYS A 88 13.78 19.78 -3.64
CA LYS A 88 15.07 20.38 -3.25
C LYS A 88 15.62 21.35 -4.30
N TYR A 89 15.53 21.02 -5.59
CA TYR A 89 15.90 21.96 -6.65
C TYR A 89 15.05 23.23 -6.59
N ARG A 90 13.74 23.12 -6.37
CA ARG A 90 12.84 24.29 -6.21
C ARG A 90 13.14 25.11 -4.96
N GLU A 91 13.47 24.46 -3.84
CA GLU A 91 13.93 25.14 -2.62
C GLU A 91 15.20 25.95 -2.87
N ASN A 92 16.18 25.35 -3.57
CA ASN A 92 17.42 26.03 -3.93
C ASN A 92 17.19 27.23 -4.86
N ILE A 93 16.32 27.08 -5.86
CA ILE A 93 15.87 28.20 -6.71
C ILE A 93 15.23 29.31 -5.87
N SER A 94 14.35 28.97 -4.92
CA SER A 94 13.69 29.92 -4.03
C SER A 94 14.70 30.68 -3.16
N LEU A 95 15.65 29.97 -2.55
CA LEU A 95 16.69 30.56 -1.69
C LEU A 95 17.59 31.53 -2.47
N ILE A 96 17.98 31.18 -3.70
CA ILE A 96 18.77 32.06 -4.55
C ILE A 96 17.97 33.31 -4.91
N ASN A 97 16.70 33.16 -5.31
CA ASN A 97 15.84 34.28 -5.67
C ASN A 97 15.52 35.21 -4.48
N GLU A 98 15.31 34.68 -3.28
CA GLU A 98 15.13 35.48 -2.07
C GLU A 98 16.39 36.26 -1.71
N TYR A 99 17.56 35.64 -1.86
CA TYR A 99 18.83 36.30 -1.61
C TYR A 99 19.09 37.46 -2.59
N ILE A 100 18.79 37.26 -3.89
CA ILE A 100 18.86 38.31 -4.91
C ILE A 100 17.93 39.49 -4.56
N LYS A 101 16.71 39.20 -4.08
CA LYS A 101 15.74 40.22 -3.68
C LYS A 101 16.18 41.03 -2.46
N THR A 102 16.84 40.39 -1.49
CA THR A 102 17.19 41.01 -0.20
C THR A 102 18.49 41.80 -0.23
N THR A 103 19.51 41.34 -0.95
CA THR A 103 20.82 42.01 -1.00
C THR A 103 20.91 43.11 -2.05
N GLY A 104 20.02 43.11 -3.06
CA GLY A 104 20.18 43.94 -4.25
C GLY A 104 21.47 43.59 -5.01
N THR A 105 21.64 44.11 -6.22
CA THR A 105 22.79 43.81 -7.11
C THR A 105 24.16 44.36 -6.62
N SER A 106 24.30 44.70 -5.34
CA SER A 106 25.39 45.53 -4.83
C SER A 106 26.67 44.79 -4.43
N ASN A 107 26.64 43.46 -4.20
CA ASN A 107 27.86 42.69 -3.91
C ASN A 107 27.88 41.30 -4.59
N ILE A 108 28.40 41.26 -5.82
CA ILE A 108 28.47 40.07 -6.67
C ILE A 108 29.30 38.95 -6.02
N ALA A 109 30.33 39.28 -5.24
CA ALA A 109 31.19 38.30 -4.58
C ALA A 109 30.41 37.48 -3.51
N ASP A 110 29.58 38.14 -2.71
CA ASP A 110 28.76 37.48 -1.69
C ASP A 110 27.67 36.61 -2.32
N LEU A 111 27.09 37.06 -3.44
CA LEU A 111 26.15 36.27 -4.23
C LEU A 111 26.80 34.99 -4.79
N LYS A 112 28.02 35.09 -5.34
CA LYS A 112 28.78 33.92 -5.83
C LYS A 112 29.14 32.95 -4.71
N ASN A 113 29.52 33.46 -3.53
CA ASN A 113 29.80 32.63 -2.34
C ASN A 113 28.53 31.92 -1.83
N TYR A 114 27.39 32.62 -1.79
CA TYR A 114 26.11 32.05 -1.37
C TYR A 114 25.60 30.97 -2.34
N ILE A 115 25.75 31.19 -3.65
CA ILE A 115 25.43 30.17 -4.66
C ILE A 115 26.36 28.97 -4.56
N SER A 116 27.66 29.17 -4.33
CA SER A 116 28.60 28.07 -4.10
C SER A 116 28.21 27.27 -2.86
N TYR A 117 27.78 27.94 -1.79
CA TYR A 117 27.24 27.28 -0.60
C TYR A 117 25.99 26.45 -0.90
N ILE A 118 24.98 27.02 -1.59
CA ILE A 118 23.76 26.30 -1.98
C ILE A 118 24.08 25.08 -2.85
N ASN A 119 24.97 25.23 -3.82
CA ASN A 119 25.36 24.14 -4.73
C ASN A 119 26.09 23.01 -3.99
N ASN A 120 26.87 23.33 -2.96
CA ASN A 120 27.59 22.34 -2.15
C ASN A 120 26.74 21.75 -1.02
N LYS A 121 25.71 22.46 -0.54
CA LYS A 121 24.85 22.06 0.59
C LYS A 121 24.15 20.73 0.33
N ASP A 122 23.60 20.56 -0.88
CA ASP A 122 22.78 19.39 -1.25
C ASP A 122 23.47 18.47 -2.27
N LEU A 123 24.74 18.73 -2.64
CA LEU A 123 25.47 17.99 -3.69
C LEU A 123 25.49 16.47 -3.46
N VAL A 124 25.74 16.05 -2.21
CA VAL A 124 25.79 14.65 -1.82
C VAL A 124 24.42 14.00 -2.00
N GLU A 125 23.35 14.68 -1.58
CA GLU A 125 21.98 14.16 -1.66
C GLU A 125 21.47 14.08 -3.11
N PHE A 126 21.85 15.04 -3.97
CA PHE A 126 21.57 14.95 -5.41
C PHE A 126 22.30 13.76 -6.05
N ARG A 127 23.60 13.59 -5.76
CA ARG A 127 24.39 12.49 -6.31
C ARG A 127 23.86 11.12 -5.85
N GLU A 128 23.62 10.96 -4.56
CA GLU A 128 23.06 9.72 -4.00
C GLU A 128 21.67 9.43 -4.58
N GLY A 129 20.82 10.46 -4.72
CA GLY A 129 19.50 10.32 -5.31
C GLY A 129 19.54 9.91 -6.79
N GLU A 130 20.44 10.47 -7.60
CA GLU A 130 20.64 10.09 -9.00
C GLU A 130 21.19 8.67 -9.15
N GLU A 131 22.16 8.29 -8.32
CA GLU A 131 22.70 6.92 -8.26
C GLU A 131 21.60 5.91 -7.92
N GLN A 132 20.73 6.22 -6.94
CA GLN A 132 19.58 5.38 -6.59
C GLN A 132 18.54 5.29 -7.72
N ILE A 133 18.20 6.41 -8.38
CA ILE A 133 17.28 6.40 -9.53
C ILE A 133 17.84 5.51 -10.66
N ASN A 134 19.12 5.64 -10.96
CA ASN A 134 19.77 4.83 -12.00
C ASN A 134 19.79 3.34 -11.64
N PHE A 135 20.06 3.01 -10.38
CA PHE A 135 19.97 1.64 -9.89
C PHE A 135 18.56 1.07 -10.05
N PHE A 136 17.51 1.79 -9.63
CA PHE A 136 16.13 1.31 -9.78
C PHE A 136 15.67 1.21 -11.24
N LYS A 137 16.15 2.08 -12.13
CA LYS A 137 15.93 1.94 -13.59
C LYS A 137 16.56 0.66 -14.13
N GLN A 138 17.80 0.36 -13.73
CA GLN A 138 18.47 -0.89 -14.10
C GLN A 138 17.72 -2.11 -13.56
N LEU A 139 17.20 -2.02 -12.32
CA LEU A 139 16.43 -3.08 -11.70
C LEU A 139 15.07 -3.32 -12.39
N LEU A 140 14.39 -2.24 -12.80
CA LEU A 140 13.15 -2.31 -13.57
C LEU A 140 13.38 -3.00 -14.93
N TYR A 141 14.45 -2.60 -15.63
CA TYR A 141 14.87 -3.23 -16.88
C TYR A 141 15.20 -4.71 -16.68
N TYR A 142 15.94 -5.04 -15.62
CA TYR A 142 16.26 -6.42 -15.26
C TYR A 142 15.01 -7.27 -15.03
N TYR A 143 14.03 -6.75 -14.30
CA TYR A 143 12.76 -7.41 -14.04
C TYR A 143 12.01 -7.75 -15.34
N ASP A 144 11.89 -6.78 -16.27
CA ASP A 144 11.22 -6.98 -17.55
C ASP A 144 11.97 -8.00 -18.44
N GLN A 145 13.31 -7.96 -18.46
CA GLN A 145 14.13 -8.93 -19.19
C GLN A 145 14.00 -10.35 -18.62
N ARG A 146 13.98 -10.50 -17.29
CA ARG A 146 13.77 -11.79 -16.60
C ARG A 146 12.41 -12.40 -16.95
N GLN A 147 11.34 -11.60 -16.96
CA GLN A 147 9.99 -12.06 -17.36
C GLN A 147 9.94 -12.51 -18.82
N SER A 148 10.70 -11.85 -19.70
CA SER A 148 10.79 -12.22 -21.12
C SER A 148 11.74 -13.38 -21.45
N GLY A 149 12.45 -13.92 -20.44
CA GLY A 149 13.42 -15.00 -20.61
C GLY A 149 14.73 -14.60 -21.30
N LYS A 150 15.04 -13.30 -21.41
CA LYS A 150 16.20 -12.75 -22.15
C LYS A 150 17.22 -12.11 -21.21
N VAL A 151 17.89 -12.89 -20.36
CA VAL A 151 18.91 -12.35 -19.43
C VAL A 151 20.30 -12.39 -20.07
N ASN A 152 20.72 -11.29 -20.71
CA ASN A 152 22.09 -11.08 -21.23
C ASN A 152 22.86 -10.07 -20.36
N ILE A 153 23.14 -10.40 -19.10
CA ILE A 153 23.83 -9.48 -18.17
C ILE A 153 25.00 -10.21 -17.49
N SER A 154 26.11 -9.48 -17.24
CA SER A 154 27.31 -10.01 -16.60
C SER A 154 27.03 -10.57 -15.20
N ALA A 155 27.70 -11.67 -14.84
CA ALA A 155 27.43 -12.46 -13.64
C ALA A 155 27.46 -11.64 -12.33
N ALA A 156 28.35 -10.65 -12.21
CA ALA A 156 28.46 -9.79 -11.02
C ALA A 156 27.25 -8.86 -10.85
N THR A 157 26.82 -8.20 -11.93
CA THR A 157 25.64 -7.32 -11.94
C THR A 157 24.35 -8.11 -11.71
N THR A 158 24.30 -9.34 -12.24
CA THR A 158 23.18 -10.26 -12.04
C THR A 158 23.00 -10.64 -10.57
N LYS A 159 24.09 -10.90 -9.82
CA LYS A 159 24.00 -11.26 -8.39
C LYS A 159 23.43 -10.13 -7.52
N LEU A 160 23.88 -8.90 -7.72
CA LEU A 160 23.38 -7.73 -6.97
C LEU A 160 21.91 -7.43 -7.30
N ASN A 161 21.55 -7.48 -8.58
CA ASN A 161 20.17 -7.25 -9.01
C ASN A 161 19.21 -8.34 -8.52
N ILE A 162 19.64 -9.61 -8.49
CA ILE A 162 18.84 -10.71 -7.93
C ILE A 162 18.55 -10.49 -6.44
N ALA A 163 19.57 -10.17 -5.65
CA ALA A 163 19.40 -9.96 -4.21
C ALA A 163 18.47 -8.77 -3.91
N ALA A 164 18.66 -7.65 -4.63
CA ALA A 164 17.81 -6.49 -4.49
C ALA A 164 16.37 -6.76 -4.93
N LEU A 165 16.17 -7.46 -6.06
CA LEU A 165 14.84 -7.80 -6.56
C LEU A 165 14.10 -8.71 -5.58
N LYS A 166 14.77 -9.73 -5.03
CA LYS A 166 14.21 -10.65 -4.04
C LYS A 166 13.72 -9.92 -2.78
N LYS A 167 14.52 -8.96 -2.28
CA LYS A 167 14.12 -8.11 -1.16
C LYS A 167 12.87 -7.29 -1.49
N ILE A 168 12.78 -6.72 -2.68
CA ILE A 168 11.59 -5.95 -3.10
C ILE A 168 10.38 -6.87 -3.29
N GLU A 169 10.55 -8.08 -3.80
CA GLU A 169 9.47 -9.08 -3.93
C GLU A 169 8.89 -9.45 -2.55
N GLU A 170 9.74 -9.59 -1.54
CA GLU A 170 9.33 -9.83 -0.14
C GLU A 170 8.59 -8.61 0.45
N GLU A 171 9.16 -7.41 0.33
CA GLU A 171 8.52 -6.18 0.81
C GLU A 171 7.17 -5.92 0.09
N ALA A 172 7.09 -6.22 -1.21
CA ALA A 172 5.87 -6.08 -1.98
C ALA A 172 4.80 -7.10 -1.54
N PHE A 173 5.20 -8.32 -1.24
CA PHE A 173 4.28 -9.34 -0.70
C PHE A 173 3.76 -8.97 0.69
N GLU A 174 4.61 -8.43 1.57
CA GLU A 174 4.15 -7.89 2.86
C GLU A 174 3.18 -6.72 2.69
N CYS A 175 3.46 -5.80 1.76
CA CYS A 175 2.54 -4.72 1.41
C CYS A 175 1.20 -5.25 0.91
N TRP A 176 1.21 -6.32 0.10
CA TRP A 176 0.02 -7.00 -0.37
C TRP A 176 -0.82 -7.60 0.78
N LEU A 177 -0.17 -8.22 1.78
CA LEU A 177 -0.86 -8.72 2.98
C LEU A 177 -1.47 -7.58 3.80
N ARG A 178 -0.72 -6.49 4.04
CA ARG A 178 -1.23 -5.31 4.76
C ARG A 178 -2.37 -4.62 4.03
N LEU A 179 -2.32 -4.60 2.70
CA LEU A 179 -3.38 -4.06 1.87
C LEU A 179 -4.71 -4.79 2.08
N LEU A 180 -4.70 -6.11 2.27
CA LEU A 180 -5.90 -6.90 2.59
C LEU A 180 -6.54 -6.43 3.90
N ASP A 181 -5.74 -6.31 4.96
CA ASP A 181 -6.20 -5.86 6.28
C ASP A 181 -6.80 -4.45 6.22
N ILE A 182 -6.10 -3.53 5.54
CA ILE A 182 -6.53 -2.13 5.45
C ILE A 182 -7.77 -1.98 4.57
N ASN A 183 -7.89 -2.76 3.50
CA ASN A 183 -9.11 -2.78 2.69
C ASN A 183 -10.29 -3.28 3.53
N TYR A 184 -10.12 -4.35 4.31
CA TYR A 184 -11.14 -4.84 5.22
C TYR A 184 -11.60 -3.75 6.22
N GLU A 185 -10.64 -3.10 6.89
CA GLU A 185 -10.93 -2.01 7.84
C GLU A 185 -11.58 -0.79 7.20
N LEU A 186 -11.11 -0.37 6.02
CA LEU A 186 -11.66 0.76 5.27
C LEU A 186 -13.13 0.52 4.91
N ARG A 187 -13.46 -0.67 4.41
CA ARG A 187 -14.84 -1.02 4.03
C ARG A 187 -15.75 -1.10 5.24
N ASN A 188 -15.34 -1.77 6.32
CA ASN A 188 -16.12 -1.82 7.55
C ASN A 188 -16.37 -0.42 8.14
N THR A 189 -15.38 0.46 8.07
CA THR A 189 -15.52 1.85 8.51
C THR A 189 -16.52 2.61 7.62
N ILE A 190 -16.49 2.43 6.30
CA ILE A 190 -17.46 3.04 5.38
C ILE A 190 -18.88 2.54 5.67
N ILE A 191 -19.07 1.23 5.80
CA ILE A 191 -20.38 0.61 6.11
C ILE A 191 -20.92 1.14 7.44
N GLY A 192 -20.08 1.13 8.49
CA GLY A 192 -20.45 1.67 9.79
C GLY A 192 -20.80 3.17 9.74
N ALA A 193 -20.11 3.95 8.91
CA ALA A 193 -20.41 5.37 8.72
C ALA A 193 -21.75 5.59 8.00
N GLU A 194 -22.05 4.83 6.95
CA GLU A 194 -23.31 4.93 6.21
C GLU A 194 -24.50 4.46 7.04
N ASN A 195 -24.34 3.41 7.85
CA ASN A 195 -25.39 2.97 8.79
C ASN A 195 -25.73 4.08 9.80
N ARG A 196 -24.72 4.73 10.37
CA ARG A 196 -24.93 5.88 11.28
C ARG A 196 -25.57 7.08 10.57
N LYS A 197 -25.20 7.33 9.32
CA LYS A 197 -25.76 8.41 8.50
C LYS A 197 -27.22 8.16 8.15
N ALA A 198 -27.57 6.93 7.79
CA ALA A 198 -28.95 6.51 7.56
C ALA A 198 -29.79 6.72 8.83
N LEU A 199 -29.34 6.21 9.98
CA LEU A 199 -30.03 6.40 11.27
C LEU A 199 -30.23 7.87 11.62
N TYR A 200 -29.19 8.69 11.42
CA TYR A 200 -29.26 10.13 11.65
C TYR A 200 -30.33 10.80 10.77
N TYR A 201 -30.34 10.54 9.46
CA TYR A 201 -31.31 11.13 8.54
C TYR A 201 -32.75 10.67 8.79
N LEU A 202 -32.95 9.39 9.12
CA LEU A 202 -34.27 8.86 9.48
C LEU A 202 -34.80 9.53 10.76
N SER A 203 -33.94 9.65 11.78
CA SER A 203 -34.31 10.26 13.05
C SER A 203 -34.62 11.75 12.91
N GLU A 204 -33.84 12.49 12.12
CA GLU A 204 -34.11 13.90 11.80
C GLU A 204 -35.47 14.07 11.10
N LYS A 205 -35.77 13.24 10.09
CA LYS A 205 -37.06 13.28 9.40
C LYS A 205 -38.23 12.84 10.25
N TYR A 206 -38.02 11.93 11.19
CA TYR A 206 -39.05 11.54 12.14
C TYR A 206 -39.41 12.68 13.10
N VAL A 207 -38.40 13.42 13.61
CA VAL A 207 -38.61 14.60 14.46
C VAL A 207 -39.35 15.70 13.68
N ASP A 208 -38.99 15.94 12.42
CA ASP A 208 -39.70 16.88 11.54
C ASP A 208 -41.18 16.49 11.38
N LEU A 209 -41.44 15.21 11.07
CA LEU A 209 -42.78 14.66 10.91
C LEU A 209 -43.62 14.86 12.18
N HIS A 210 -43.06 14.50 13.34
CA HIS A 210 -43.72 14.65 14.64
C HIS A 210 -44.09 16.10 14.93
N THR A 211 -43.15 17.03 14.68
CA THR A 211 -43.36 18.47 14.90
C THR A 211 -44.49 19.02 14.02
N ILE A 212 -44.53 18.60 12.74
CA ILE A 212 -45.58 19.03 11.81
C ILE A 212 -46.94 18.47 12.24
N ILE A 213 -47.02 17.19 12.59
CA ILE A 213 -48.28 16.55 13.03
C ILE A 213 -48.81 17.23 14.30
N ASP A 214 -47.95 17.52 15.27
CA ASP A 214 -48.35 18.23 16.50
C ASP A 214 -48.88 19.64 16.21
N GLY A 215 -48.27 20.35 15.26
CA GLY A 215 -48.76 21.64 14.78
C GLY A 215 -50.17 21.53 14.19
N ILE A 216 -50.38 20.59 13.27
CA ILE A 216 -51.69 20.36 12.63
C ILE A 216 -52.73 19.91 13.66
N LYS A 217 -52.35 19.09 14.65
CA LYS A 217 -53.23 18.64 15.73
C LYS A 217 -53.74 19.83 16.56
N LYS A 218 -52.85 20.75 16.93
CA LYS A 218 -53.21 21.99 17.66
C LYS A 218 -54.16 22.87 16.84
N GLU A 219 -53.91 23.02 15.53
CA GLU A 219 -54.81 23.75 14.63
C GLU A 219 -56.20 23.09 14.55
N THR A 220 -56.24 21.76 14.40
CA THR A 220 -57.50 21.00 14.27
C THR A 220 -58.34 21.09 15.55
N PHE A 221 -57.72 21.08 16.73
CA PHE A 221 -58.46 21.26 17.99
C PHE A 221 -59.12 22.65 18.08
N LYS A 222 -58.44 23.71 17.63
CA LYS A 222 -59.04 25.04 17.55
C LYS A 222 -60.22 25.08 16.58
N ASP A 223 -60.12 24.40 15.45
CA ASP A 223 -61.21 24.31 14.47
C ASP A 223 -62.41 23.51 15.01
N LEU A 224 -62.15 22.44 15.77
CA LEU A 224 -63.19 21.66 16.45
C LEU A 224 -63.94 22.48 17.50
N GLU A 225 -63.24 23.30 18.28
CA GLU A 225 -63.85 24.22 19.25
C GLU A 225 -64.80 25.19 18.54
N LYS A 226 -64.35 25.85 17.46
CA LYS A 226 -65.20 26.74 16.65
C LYS A 226 -66.42 26.04 16.07
N TYR A 227 -66.26 24.82 15.55
CA TYR A 227 -67.36 24.04 14.98
C TYR A 227 -68.40 23.66 16.04
N ARG A 228 -67.95 23.32 17.26
CA ARG A 228 -68.87 23.09 18.39
C ARG A 228 -69.65 24.34 18.73
N GLU A 229 -68.99 25.49 18.82
CA GLU A 229 -69.64 26.78 19.09
C GLU A 229 -70.68 27.14 18.02
N SER A 230 -70.36 26.97 16.72
CA SER A 230 -71.28 27.27 15.63
C SER A 230 -72.50 26.35 15.61
N THR A 231 -72.31 25.05 15.86
CA THR A 231 -73.39 24.06 15.89
C THR A 231 -74.35 24.32 17.05
N VAL A 232 -73.81 24.73 18.20
CA VAL A 232 -74.61 25.14 19.37
C VAL A 232 -75.44 26.37 19.02
N LYS A 233 -74.86 27.37 18.35
CA LYS A 233 -75.56 28.59 17.93
C LYS A 233 -76.68 28.32 16.93
N GLU A 234 -76.41 27.59 15.85
CA GLU A 234 -77.41 27.22 14.82
C GLU A 234 -78.62 26.50 15.44
N TYR A 235 -78.38 25.63 16.42
CA TYR A 235 -79.47 24.97 17.14
C TYR A 235 -80.30 25.95 17.98
N TYR A 236 -79.68 26.87 18.72
CA TYR A 236 -80.43 27.89 19.47
C TYR A 236 -81.23 28.80 18.54
N ASP A 237 -80.68 29.14 17.37
CA ASP A 237 -81.40 29.86 16.32
C ASP A 237 -82.63 29.03 15.86
N ILE A 238 -82.48 27.73 15.56
CA ILE A 238 -83.60 26.85 15.19
C ILE A 238 -84.63 26.73 16.33
N MET A 239 -84.21 26.50 17.57
CA MET A 239 -85.11 26.40 18.73
C MET A 239 -85.86 27.69 19.02
N SER A 240 -85.28 28.86 18.72
CA SER A 240 -85.99 30.14 18.85
C SER A 240 -87.24 30.20 17.96
N TYR A 241 -87.28 29.44 16.85
CA TYR A 241 -88.44 29.32 15.96
C TYR A 241 -89.42 28.22 16.36
N PHE A 242 -89.09 27.34 17.33
CA PHE A 242 -89.93 26.22 17.75
C PHE A 242 -90.12 26.19 19.27
N SER A 243 -91.30 26.56 19.76
CA SER A 243 -91.64 26.48 21.20
C SER A 243 -91.81 25.02 21.65
N LEU A 244 -90.79 24.46 22.29
CA LEU A 244 -90.86 23.11 22.88
C LEU A 244 -91.64 23.14 24.22
N PRO A 245 -92.49 22.13 24.50
CA PRO A 245 -93.14 21.96 25.80
C PRO A 245 -92.12 21.83 26.94
N SER A 246 -92.32 22.54 28.05
CA SER A 246 -91.39 22.67 29.18
C SER A 246 -91.01 21.34 29.86
N ASN A 247 -91.84 20.31 29.71
CA ASN A 247 -91.63 18.94 30.21
C ASN A 247 -90.83 18.03 29.25
N LYS A 248 -90.48 18.51 28.05
CA LYS A 248 -89.59 17.84 27.08
C LYS A 248 -88.26 18.57 26.88
N LEU A 249 -87.91 19.53 27.75
CA LEU A 249 -86.57 20.12 27.84
C LEU A 249 -85.58 19.04 28.32
N LEU A 250 -85.25 18.11 27.43
CA LEU A 250 -84.11 17.24 27.60
C LEU A 250 -82.89 18.14 27.80
N ASP A 251 -82.11 17.89 28.84
CA ASP A 251 -80.91 18.67 29.15
C ASP A 251 -80.07 18.80 27.87
N PHE A 252 -80.04 19.99 27.28
CA PHE A 252 -79.58 20.22 25.89
C PHE A 252 -78.14 19.72 25.69
N ARG A 253 -77.34 19.80 26.75
CA ARG A 253 -76.00 19.21 26.83
C ARG A 253 -76.01 17.71 26.55
N LEU A 254 -76.99 16.97 27.09
CA LEU A 254 -77.16 15.54 26.90
C LEU A 254 -77.58 15.20 25.46
N PHE A 255 -78.46 15.98 24.83
CA PHE A 255 -78.87 15.75 23.44
C PHE A 255 -77.71 15.98 22.45
N VAL A 256 -76.99 17.09 22.58
CA VAL A 256 -75.80 17.39 21.76
C VAL A 256 -74.74 16.33 21.98
N GLN A 257 -74.50 15.95 23.24
CA GLN A 257 -73.59 14.86 23.57
C GLN A 257 -74.01 13.55 22.91
N LYS A 258 -75.28 13.15 22.97
CA LYS A 258 -75.79 11.91 22.37
C LYS A 258 -75.74 11.91 20.84
N LYS A 259 -75.98 13.06 20.20
CA LYS A 259 -75.89 13.20 18.73
C LYS A 259 -74.45 13.19 18.25
N LEU A 260 -73.53 13.84 18.98
CA LEU A 260 -72.09 13.75 18.73
C LEU A 260 -71.58 12.33 18.98
N GLU A 261 -71.99 11.67 20.07
CA GLU A 261 -71.70 10.26 20.35
C GLU A 261 -72.18 9.37 19.19
N SER A 262 -73.42 9.54 18.71
CA SER A 262 -73.97 8.78 17.58
C SER A 262 -73.17 8.97 16.28
N ARG A 263 -72.79 10.21 15.93
CA ARG A 263 -71.94 10.47 14.75
C ARG A 263 -70.53 9.93 14.93
N MET A 264 -69.98 9.98 16.14
CA MET A 264 -68.70 9.34 16.46
C MET A 264 -68.79 7.81 16.37
N TYR A 265 -69.91 7.20 16.78
CA TYR A 265 -70.19 5.77 16.63
C TYR A 265 -70.31 5.37 15.15
N GLU A 266 -71.01 6.15 14.32
CA GLU A 266 -71.07 5.93 12.86
C GLU A 266 -69.66 6.00 12.24
N ALA A 267 -68.87 7.01 12.61
CA ALA A 267 -67.49 7.14 12.16
C ALA A 267 -66.60 5.98 12.64
N GLN A 268 -66.83 5.44 13.85
CA GLN A 268 -66.15 4.25 14.35
C GLN A 268 -66.58 2.97 13.63
N PHE A 269 -67.87 2.83 13.32
CA PHE A 269 -68.38 1.68 12.57
C PHE A 269 -67.78 1.63 11.16
N LEU A 270 -67.66 2.79 10.51
CA LEU A 270 -67.02 2.92 9.21
C LEU A 270 -65.49 2.69 9.24
N LYS A 271 -64.84 2.74 10.41
CA LYS A 271 -63.42 2.36 10.60
C LYS A 271 -63.20 0.85 10.61
N LEU A 272 -64.19 0.04 10.98
CA LEU A 272 -64.07 -1.42 11.12
C LEU A 272 -63.74 -2.15 9.79
N PRO A 273 -64.40 -1.85 8.64
CA PRO A 273 -64.07 -2.48 7.36
C PRO A 273 -62.62 -2.20 6.89
N ALA A 274 -62.10 -1.01 7.23
CA ALA A 274 -60.72 -0.66 6.94
C ALA A 274 -59.74 -1.49 7.77
N GLY A 275 -60.07 -1.82 9.03
CA GLY A 275 -59.27 -2.70 9.88
C GLY A 275 -59.19 -4.14 9.35
N ASN A 276 -60.31 -4.70 8.89
CA ASN A 276 -60.34 -6.06 8.36
C ASN A 276 -59.52 -6.23 7.08
N THR A 277 -59.54 -5.24 6.18
CA THR A 277 -58.71 -5.26 4.96
C THR A 277 -57.22 -5.23 5.28
N ILE A 278 -56.81 -4.41 6.26
CA ILE A 278 -55.42 -4.31 6.71
C ILE A 278 -54.91 -5.63 7.32
N ASN A 279 -55.73 -6.30 8.13
CA ASN A 279 -55.34 -7.59 8.70
C ASN A 279 -55.07 -8.64 7.63
N ASN A 280 -55.85 -8.65 6.54
CA ASN A 280 -55.63 -9.53 5.40
C ASN A 280 -54.34 -9.17 4.64
N ASP A 281 -54.08 -7.88 4.42
CA ASP A 281 -52.87 -7.41 3.75
C ASP A 281 -51.60 -7.78 4.55
N ILE A 282 -51.65 -7.67 5.88
CA ILE A 282 -50.56 -8.10 6.79
C ILE A 282 -50.34 -9.61 6.72
N ALA A 283 -51.41 -10.41 6.69
CA ALA A 283 -51.30 -11.87 6.59
C ALA A 283 -50.67 -12.30 5.25
N LEU A 284 -51.07 -11.66 4.15
CA LEU A 284 -50.49 -11.89 2.82
C LEU A 284 -49.01 -11.53 2.78
N LEU A 285 -48.63 -10.41 3.42
CA LEU A 285 -47.25 -9.97 3.56
C LEU A 285 -46.38 -11.05 4.23
N ASN A 286 -46.84 -11.56 5.37
CA ASN A 286 -46.11 -12.56 6.15
C ASN A 286 -45.91 -13.87 5.36
N ASN A 287 -46.91 -14.27 4.57
CA ASN A 287 -46.80 -15.45 3.71
C ASN A 287 -45.75 -15.26 2.61
N ASN A 288 -45.73 -14.08 1.96
CA ASN A 288 -44.72 -13.77 0.94
C ASN A 288 -43.31 -13.74 1.53
N CYS A 289 -43.13 -13.20 2.74
CA CYS A 289 -41.84 -13.21 3.43
C CYS A 289 -41.32 -14.64 3.72
N LYS A 290 -42.21 -15.57 4.10
CA LYS A 290 -41.86 -16.98 4.31
C LYS A 290 -41.41 -17.66 3.01
N GLU A 291 -42.09 -17.40 1.91
CA GLU A 291 -41.71 -17.95 0.61
C GLU A 291 -40.37 -17.39 0.13
N LEU A 292 -40.11 -16.09 0.30
CA LEU A 292 -38.80 -15.49 0.00
C LEU A 292 -37.66 -16.11 0.83
N LYS A 293 -37.90 -16.38 2.13
CA LYS A 293 -36.93 -17.11 2.98
C LYS A 293 -36.61 -18.49 2.41
N ARG A 294 -37.63 -19.21 1.94
CA ARG A 294 -37.47 -20.53 1.32
C ARG A 294 -36.61 -20.46 0.05
N GLN A 295 -36.88 -19.50 -0.82
CA GLN A 295 -36.11 -19.30 -2.06
C GLN A 295 -34.65 -18.95 -1.77
N TYR A 296 -34.40 -18.03 -0.84
CA TYR A 296 -33.04 -17.68 -0.41
C TYR A 296 -32.24 -18.90 0.06
N LEU A 297 -32.83 -19.76 0.89
CA LEU A 297 -32.16 -20.97 1.39
C LEU A 297 -31.83 -21.98 0.27
N LEU A 298 -32.69 -22.08 -0.75
CA LEU A 298 -32.43 -22.92 -1.92
C LEU A 298 -31.25 -22.38 -2.73
N SER A 299 -31.27 -21.09 -3.08
CA SER A 299 -30.18 -20.44 -3.80
C SER A 299 -28.85 -20.50 -3.03
N LEU A 300 -28.90 -20.32 -1.70
CA LEU A 300 -27.71 -20.44 -0.85
C LEU A 300 -27.10 -21.85 -0.91
N LYS A 301 -27.95 -22.89 -0.91
CA LYS A 301 -27.53 -24.29 -1.04
C LYS A 301 -26.87 -24.56 -2.40
N GLU A 302 -27.45 -24.05 -3.47
CA GLU A 302 -26.91 -24.18 -4.83
C GLU A 302 -25.55 -23.51 -4.97
N ILE A 303 -25.41 -22.24 -4.57
CA ILE A 303 -24.14 -21.51 -4.61
C ILE A 303 -23.08 -22.23 -3.76
N SER A 304 -23.46 -22.70 -2.56
CA SER A 304 -22.55 -23.43 -1.68
C SER A 304 -22.04 -24.72 -2.30
N SER A 305 -22.91 -25.46 -2.99
CA SER A 305 -22.55 -26.69 -3.72
C SER A 305 -21.50 -26.42 -4.80
N ILE A 306 -21.73 -25.39 -5.62
CA ILE A 306 -20.80 -24.98 -6.69
C ILE A 306 -19.44 -24.58 -6.11
N VAL A 307 -19.44 -23.73 -5.07
CA VAL A 307 -18.19 -23.27 -4.42
C VAL A 307 -17.42 -24.44 -3.84
N ASN A 308 -18.09 -25.39 -3.18
CA ASN A 308 -17.43 -26.57 -2.61
C ASN A 308 -16.83 -27.46 -3.71
N HIS A 309 -17.52 -27.65 -4.83
CA HIS A 309 -16.98 -28.38 -5.98
C HIS A 309 -15.66 -27.78 -6.49
N TYR A 310 -15.61 -26.45 -6.68
CA TYR A 310 -14.38 -25.78 -7.11
C TYR A 310 -13.28 -25.83 -6.04
N LYS A 311 -13.62 -25.71 -4.75
CA LYS A 311 -12.64 -25.88 -3.67
C LYS A 311 -11.97 -27.24 -3.72
N GLU A 312 -12.73 -28.32 -3.95
CA GLU A 312 -12.17 -29.66 -4.09
C GLU A 312 -11.20 -29.75 -5.26
N ILE A 313 -11.54 -29.17 -6.42
CA ILE A 313 -10.67 -29.12 -7.59
C ILE A 313 -9.37 -28.38 -7.28
N ILE A 314 -9.46 -27.22 -6.63
CA ILE A 314 -8.30 -26.39 -6.26
C ILE A 314 -7.37 -27.14 -5.31
N ILE A 315 -7.93 -27.77 -4.28
CA ILE A 315 -7.14 -28.59 -3.32
C ILE A 315 -6.42 -29.72 -4.06
N ARG A 316 -7.09 -30.40 -5.01
CA ARG A 316 -6.45 -31.46 -5.83
C ARG A 316 -5.28 -30.92 -6.63
N TYR A 317 -5.44 -29.80 -7.33
CA TYR A 317 -4.33 -29.18 -8.06
C TYR A 317 -3.21 -28.73 -7.13
N GLN A 318 -3.54 -28.11 -5.99
CA GLN A 318 -2.54 -27.70 -5.00
C GLN A 318 -1.73 -28.89 -4.49
N THR A 319 -2.38 -30.01 -4.17
CA THR A 319 -1.68 -31.24 -3.76
C THR A 319 -0.82 -31.82 -4.88
N PHE A 320 -1.31 -31.83 -6.12
CA PHE A 320 -0.55 -32.30 -7.28
C PHE A 320 0.70 -31.45 -7.53
N PHE A 321 0.54 -30.13 -7.68
CA PHE A 321 1.66 -29.22 -7.94
C PHE A 321 2.69 -29.21 -6.81
N THR A 322 2.24 -29.28 -5.55
CA THR A 322 3.17 -29.40 -4.41
C THR A 322 3.97 -30.70 -4.48
N GLY A 323 3.31 -31.82 -4.81
CA GLY A 323 3.99 -33.10 -5.01
C GLY A 323 4.98 -33.11 -6.19
N GLU A 324 4.66 -32.45 -7.30
CA GLU A 324 5.60 -32.30 -8.42
C GLU A 324 6.80 -31.41 -8.06
N ILE A 325 6.59 -30.36 -7.25
CA ILE A 325 7.69 -29.53 -6.74
C ILE A 325 8.59 -30.32 -5.79
N ASP A 326 8.04 -31.17 -4.93
CA ASP A 326 8.84 -32.03 -4.05
C ASP A 326 9.70 -33.02 -4.83
N LYS A 327 9.17 -33.58 -5.93
CA LYS A 327 9.96 -34.41 -6.87
C LYS A 327 11.07 -33.60 -7.53
N MET A 328 10.77 -32.38 -8.00
CA MET A 328 11.75 -31.49 -8.60
C MET A 328 12.87 -31.11 -7.62
N ILE A 329 12.52 -30.80 -6.36
CA ILE A 329 13.47 -30.53 -5.28
C ILE A 329 14.36 -31.75 -5.02
N SER A 330 13.78 -32.95 -4.99
CA SER A 330 14.54 -34.19 -4.81
C SER A 330 15.53 -34.40 -5.95
N TYR A 331 15.10 -34.20 -7.19
CA TYR A 331 15.95 -34.28 -8.38
C TYR A 331 17.09 -33.24 -8.36
N ILE A 332 16.81 -32.00 -7.95
CA ILE A 332 17.83 -30.95 -7.81
C ILE A 332 18.84 -31.35 -6.74
N LYS A 333 18.37 -31.79 -5.56
CA LYS A 333 19.26 -32.25 -4.48
C LYS A 333 20.14 -33.42 -4.93
N GLU A 334 19.57 -34.41 -5.59
CA GLU A 334 20.33 -35.53 -6.17
C GLU A 334 21.36 -35.07 -7.20
N SER A 335 20.98 -34.13 -8.07
CA SER A 335 21.89 -33.55 -9.06
C SER A 335 23.07 -32.83 -8.42
N TYR A 336 22.83 -32.02 -7.37
CA TYR A 336 23.89 -31.35 -6.62
C TYR A 336 24.76 -32.34 -5.84
N VAL A 337 24.18 -33.40 -5.25
CA VAL A 337 24.93 -34.49 -4.60
C VAL A 337 25.80 -35.22 -5.61
N ASN A 338 25.31 -35.48 -6.81
CA ASN A 338 26.11 -36.06 -7.90
C ASN A 338 27.27 -35.13 -8.30
N LEU A 339 27.03 -33.83 -8.35
CA LEU A 339 28.05 -32.83 -8.64
C LEU A 339 29.15 -32.78 -7.56
N MET A 340 28.74 -32.84 -6.28
CA MET A 340 29.65 -32.99 -5.14
C MET A 340 30.43 -34.31 -5.22
N ASN A 341 29.77 -35.42 -5.56
CA ASN A 341 30.42 -36.72 -5.72
C ASN A 341 31.41 -36.72 -6.88
N ILE A 342 31.12 -36.05 -8.00
CA ILE A 342 32.06 -35.87 -9.12
C ILE A 342 33.27 -35.05 -8.66
N LEU A 343 33.07 -34.00 -7.86
CA LEU A 343 34.18 -33.23 -7.26
C LEU A 343 35.06 -34.10 -6.37
N PHE A 344 34.46 -34.85 -5.44
CA PHE A 344 35.19 -35.79 -4.58
C PHE A 344 35.86 -36.91 -5.37
N LYS A 345 35.21 -37.42 -6.42
CA LYS A 345 35.79 -38.45 -7.30
C LYS A 345 36.95 -37.91 -8.09
N LYS A 346 36.85 -36.69 -8.66
CA LYS A 346 37.99 -36.04 -9.34
C LYS A 346 39.13 -35.75 -8.37
N LEU A 347 38.84 -35.34 -7.14
CA LEU A 347 39.85 -35.14 -6.11
C LEU A 347 40.50 -36.48 -5.71
N HIS A 348 39.71 -37.53 -5.56
CA HIS A 348 40.20 -38.87 -5.30
C HIS A 348 41.00 -39.40 -6.48
N GLU A 349 40.51 -39.35 -7.72
CA GLU A 349 41.25 -39.73 -8.94
C GLU A 349 42.55 -38.93 -9.07
N SER A 350 42.55 -37.64 -8.73
CA SER A 350 43.78 -36.82 -8.70
C SER A 350 44.73 -37.30 -7.59
N LYS A 351 44.22 -37.58 -6.38
CA LYS A 351 44.98 -38.14 -5.26
C LYS A 351 45.53 -39.53 -5.58
N THR A 352 44.72 -40.37 -6.21
CA THR A 352 45.02 -41.75 -6.55
C THR A 352 46.00 -41.79 -7.73
N PHE A 353 45.84 -40.92 -8.74
CA PHE A 353 46.83 -40.71 -9.81
C PHE A 353 48.16 -40.20 -9.27
N LEU A 354 48.14 -39.27 -8.30
CA LEU A 354 49.33 -38.84 -7.56
C LEU A 354 49.96 -40.00 -6.77
N SER A 355 49.15 -40.91 -6.21
CA SER A 355 49.61 -42.09 -5.44
C SER A 355 50.06 -43.28 -6.29
N LEU A 356 49.53 -43.43 -7.52
CA LEU A 356 49.78 -44.52 -8.46
C LEU A 356 50.92 -44.20 -9.43
N LYS A 357 51.19 -42.92 -9.69
CA LYS A 357 52.55 -42.54 -10.06
C LYS A 357 53.44 -42.91 -8.88
N PRO A 358 54.61 -43.57 -9.08
CA PRO A 358 55.63 -43.67 -8.05
C PRO A 358 56.27 -42.28 -7.91
N ILE A 359 55.49 -41.36 -7.38
CA ILE A 359 55.95 -40.17 -6.71
C ILE A 359 55.32 -40.28 -5.32
N LYS A 360 55.63 -41.38 -4.62
CA LYS A 360 55.93 -41.17 -3.21
C LYS A 360 57.14 -40.26 -3.27
N PHE A 361 56.98 -39.00 -2.89
CA PHE A 361 58.16 -38.33 -2.40
C PHE A 361 58.54 -39.15 -1.15
N GLU A 362 59.46 -40.10 -1.28
CA GLU A 362 60.18 -40.56 -0.11
C GLU A 362 60.74 -39.31 0.59
N SER A 363 60.94 -39.34 1.90
CA SER A 363 61.63 -38.23 2.57
C SER A 363 62.95 -37.89 1.85
N SER A 364 63.60 -38.89 1.25
CA SER A 364 64.74 -38.81 0.33
C SER A 364 64.43 -38.12 -1.01
N ASP A 365 63.28 -38.33 -1.64
CA ASP A 365 62.91 -37.66 -2.91
C ASP A 365 62.43 -36.22 -2.70
N LEU A 366 61.75 -35.96 -1.58
CA LEU A 366 61.45 -34.62 -1.11
C LEU A 366 62.74 -33.90 -0.70
N GLU A 367 63.68 -34.60 -0.05
CA GLU A 367 65.05 -34.14 0.16
C GLU A 367 65.77 -33.91 -1.16
N VAL A 368 65.61 -34.75 -2.18
CA VAL A 368 66.21 -34.56 -3.52
C VAL A 368 65.58 -33.39 -4.24
N VAL A 369 64.27 -33.14 -4.15
CA VAL A 369 63.65 -31.93 -4.70
C VAL A 369 64.04 -30.69 -3.90
N LEU A 370 64.08 -30.79 -2.57
CA LEU A 370 64.61 -29.74 -1.70
C LEU A 370 66.10 -29.50 -1.97
N GLN A 371 66.85 -30.52 -2.36
CA GLN A 371 68.27 -30.48 -2.66
C GLN A 371 68.54 -30.04 -4.10
N LEU A 372 67.66 -30.34 -5.06
CA LEU A 372 67.63 -29.78 -6.41
C LEU A 372 67.20 -28.32 -6.38
N GLU A 373 66.24 -27.96 -5.53
CA GLU A 373 65.89 -26.57 -5.26
C GLU A 373 67.02 -25.89 -4.47
N LYS A 374 67.71 -26.57 -3.56
CA LYS A 374 68.93 -26.08 -2.91
C LYS A 374 70.10 -25.93 -3.88
N GLU A 375 70.23 -26.82 -4.85
CA GLU A 375 71.22 -26.74 -5.94
C GLU A 375 70.84 -25.66 -6.93
N LYS A 376 69.54 -25.45 -7.23
CA LYS A 376 69.07 -24.28 -7.97
C LYS A 376 69.31 -22.99 -7.19
N ILE A 377 69.10 -23.00 -5.87
CA ILE A 377 69.44 -21.90 -4.96
C ILE A 377 70.94 -21.64 -5.04
N GLU A 378 71.78 -22.66 -4.94
CA GLU A 378 73.23 -22.53 -5.03
C GLU A 378 73.66 -22.09 -6.43
N GLN A 379 72.99 -22.52 -7.49
CA GLN A 379 73.23 -22.08 -8.86
C GLN A 379 72.77 -20.65 -9.10
N GLU A 380 71.61 -20.23 -8.59
CA GLU A 380 71.13 -18.84 -8.69
C GLU A 380 71.94 -17.90 -7.81
N ILE A 381 72.31 -18.31 -6.60
CA ILE A 381 73.25 -17.60 -5.72
C ILE A 381 74.64 -17.57 -6.36
N SER A 382 75.08 -18.63 -7.02
CA SER A 382 76.35 -18.67 -7.75
C SER A 382 76.32 -17.78 -9.00
N LYS A 383 75.19 -17.72 -9.71
CA LYS A 383 74.95 -16.79 -10.83
C LYS A 383 74.86 -15.35 -10.36
N LEU A 384 74.22 -15.09 -9.22
CA LEU A 384 74.21 -13.79 -8.56
C LEU A 384 75.63 -13.44 -8.11
N LYS A 385 76.33 -14.36 -7.47
CA LYS A 385 77.72 -14.19 -7.04
C LYS A 385 78.62 -13.91 -8.24
N SER A 386 78.47 -14.63 -9.35
CA SER A 386 79.26 -14.40 -10.57
C SER A 386 78.90 -13.09 -11.25
N LYS A 387 77.61 -12.73 -11.33
CA LYS A 387 77.12 -11.44 -11.86
C LYS A 387 77.61 -10.26 -11.04
N TYR A 388 77.57 -10.35 -9.71
CA TYR A 388 78.08 -9.29 -8.84
C TYR A 388 79.60 -9.31 -8.77
N SER A 389 80.27 -10.46 -8.83
CA SER A 389 81.74 -10.55 -8.87
C SER A 389 82.32 -10.04 -10.18
N SER A 390 81.65 -10.26 -11.32
CA SER A 390 82.08 -9.75 -12.62
C SER A 390 81.96 -8.23 -12.73
N ILE A 391 81.20 -7.59 -11.84
CA ILE A 391 81.11 -6.13 -11.72
C ILE A 391 82.06 -5.64 -10.61
N LEU A 392 82.09 -6.31 -9.46
CA LEU A 392 82.86 -5.90 -8.29
C LEU A 392 84.37 -6.03 -8.49
N ILE A 393 84.85 -7.14 -9.08
CA ILE A 393 86.29 -7.39 -9.25
C ILE A 393 86.92 -6.35 -10.19
N PRO A 394 86.36 -6.06 -11.39
CA PRO A 394 86.90 -5.02 -12.25
C PRO A 394 86.80 -3.60 -11.65
N LEU A 395 85.79 -3.36 -10.81
CA LEU A 395 85.61 -2.06 -10.17
C LEU A 395 86.62 -1.85 -9.03
N ILE A 396 86.91 -2.90 -8.25
CA ILE A 396 88.00 -2.89 -7.26
C ILE A 396 89.34 -2.68 -7.96
N SER A 397 89.64 -3.44 -9.02
CA SER A 397 90.90 -3.28 -9.75
C SER A 397 91.02 -1.93 -10.46
N SER A 398 89.91 -1.37 -10.95
CA SER A 398 89.87 -0.02 -11.51
C SER A 398 90.11 1.07 -10.46
N ILE A 399 89.63 0.87 -9.23
CA ILE A 399 89.87 1.82 -8.14
C ILE A 399 91.30 1.68 -7.62
N ASP A 400 91.81 0.47 -7.46
CA ASP A 400 93.20 0.21 -7.04
C ASP A 400 94.20 0.78 -8.06
N SER A 401 93.95 0.61 -9.36
CA SER A 401 94.77 1.20 -10.41
C SER A 401 94.66 2.73 -10.48
N GLU A 402 93.49 3.33 -10.22
CA GLU A 402 93.37 4.78 -10.07
C GLU A 402 94.03 5.28 -8.77
N MET A 403 94.06 4.50 -7.69
CA MET A 403 94.84 4.82 -6.50
C MET A 403 96.34 4.82 -6.83
N GLU A 404 96.86 3.79 -7.49
CA GLU A 404 98.25 3.74 -7.96
C GLU A 404 98.57 4.92 -8.92
N ARG A 405 97.61 5.31 -9.76
CA ARG A 405 97.72 6.46 -10.65
C ARG A 405 97.74 7.79 -9.89
N VAL A 406 96.93 7.94 -8.85
CA VAL A 406 96.92 9.12 -7.98
C VAL A 406 98.22 9.21 -7.18
N GLU A 407 98.69 8.10 -6.64
CA GLU A 407 99.96 8.02 -5.90
C GLU A 407 101.16 8.37 -6.78
N SER A 408 101.19 7.88 -8.02
CA SER A 408 102.25 8.18 -8.98
C SER A 408 102.17 9.61 -9.52
N LYS A 409 100.97 10.12 -9.86
CA LYS A 409 100.76 11.45 -10.46
C LYS A 409 100.95 12.60 -9.47
N TYR A 410 100.67 12.37 -8.18
CA TYR A 410 100.80 13.38 -7.12
C TYR A 410 101.90 13.01 -6.10
N CYS A 411 102.91 12.25 -6.51
CA CYS A 411 103.99 11.74 -5.65
C CYS A 411 104.75 12.83 -4.86
N PHE A 412 104.77 14.08 -5.35
CA PHE A 412 105.38 15.23 -4.67
C PHE A 412 104.43 16.01 -3.74
N ASN A 413 103.13 15.72 -3.73
CA ASN A 413 102.14 16.31 -2.82
C ASN A 413 101.46 15.20 -1.99
N LEU A 414 102.21 14.69 -1.00
CA LEU A 414 101.82 13.56 -0.16
C LEU A 414 100.50 13.76 0.59
N SER A 415 100.20 14.99 1.04
CA SER A 415 98.93 15.29 1.72
C SER A 415 97.73 15.16 0.79
N PHE A 416 97.85 15.61 -0.46
CA PHE A 416 96.78 15.54 -1.44
C PHE A 416 96.63 14.12 -2.01
N ALA A 417 97.74 13.42 -2.25
CA ALA A 417 97.71 12.01 -2.65
C ALA A 417 97.05 11.15 -1.56
N LYS A 418 97.42 11.33 -0.28
CA LYS A 418 96.76 10.65 0.85
C LYS A 418 95.28 10.99 0.95
N SER A 419 94.88 12.26 0.78
CA SER A 419 93.46 12.62 0.87
C SER A 419 92.66 12.00 -0.27
N GLN A 420 93.18 12.01 -1.50
CA GLN A 420 92.53 11.41 -2.65
C GLN A 420 92.49 9.87 -2.59
N CYS A 421 93.58 9.23 -2.18
CA CYS A 421 93.60 7.78 -1.92
C CYS A 421 92.63 7.39 -0.80
N SER A 422 92.54 8.17 0.27
CA SER A 422 91.58 7.93 1.35
C SER A 422 90.12 8.13 0.89
N SER A 423 89.88 9.08 -0.03
CA SER A 423 88.56 9.31 -0.62
C SER A 423 88.19 8.19 -1.60
N LEU A 424 89.15 7.71 -2.39
CA LEU A 424 88.97 6.55 -3.26
C LEU A 424 88.76 5.25 -2.46
N GLN A 425 89.48 5.08 -1.34
CA GLN A 425 89.23 3.98 -0.39
C GLN A 425 87.87 4.09 0.29
N SER A 426 87.42 5.29 0.67
CA SER A 426 86.08 5.45 1.25
C SER A 426 85.02 5.13 0.20
N LEU A 427 85.19 5.60 -1.03
CA LEU A 427 84.31 5.32 -2.17
C LEU A 427 84.31 3.82 -2.52
N GLN A 428 85.46 3.16 -2.50
CA GLN A 428 85.59 1.71 -2.67
C GLN A 428 84.81 0.97 -1.60
N ASN A 429 85.00 1.34 -0.33
CA ASN A 429 84.34 0.72 0.81
C ASN A 429 82.82 0.97 0.82
N GLU A 430 82.36 2.17 0.47
CA GLU A 430 80.92 2.48 0.33
C GLU A 430 80.29 1.74 -0.84
N THR A 431 81.00 1.67 -1.97
CA THR A 431 80.53 0.96 -3.16
C THR A 431 80.47 -0.55 -2.90
N ILE A 432 81.49 -1.13 -2.26
CA ILE A 432 81.48 -2.52 -1.80
C ILE A 432 80.32 -2.75 -0.84
N LYS A 433 80.10 -1.88 0.16
CA LYS A 433 78.98 -2.00 1.09
C LYS A 433 77.62 -1.94 0.38
N ALA A 434 77.45 -1.03 -0.59
CA ALA A 434 76.22 -0.89 -1.36
C ALA A 434 75.95 -2.12 -2.23
N PHE A 435 76.97 -2.66 -2.91
CA PHE A 435 76.85 -3.90 -3.70
C PHE A 435 76.61 -5.13 -2.83
N VAL A 436 77.26 -5.22 -1.66
CA VAL A 436 77.01 -6.28 -0.67
C VAL A 436 75.58 -6.17 -0.11
N SER A 437 75.08 -4.96 0.13
CA SER A 437 73.71 -4.73 0.58
C SER A 437 72.69 -5.14 -0.48
N ARG A 438 72.88 -4.74 -1.74
CA ARG A 438 72.01 -5.13 -2.87
C ARG A 438 72.04 -6.64 -3.13
N PHE A 439 73.22 -7.26 -3.06
CA PHE A 439 73.35 -8.71 -3.14
C PHE A 439 72.61 -9.40 -2.00
N LYS A 440 72.71 -8.90 -0.76
CA LYS A 440 71.97 -9.43 0.39
C LYS A 440 70.45 -9.28 0.22
N GLU A 441 69.97 -8.13 -0.23
CA GLU A 441 68.53 -7.90 -0.46
C GLU A 441 67.97 -8.80 -1.58
N GLU A 442 68.69 -8.96 -2.69
CA GLU A 442 68.27 -9.86 -3.76
C GLU A 442 68.36 -11.33 -3.33
N LYS A 443 69.39 -11.71 -2.57
CA LYS A 443 69.49 -13.02 -1.94
C LYS A 443 68.31 -13.29 -1.00
N ASP A 444 67.97 -12.34 -0.13
CA ASP A 444 66.85 -12.47 0.82
C ASP A 444 65.49 -12.56 0.12
N LYS A 445 65.32 -11.88 -1.02
CA LYS A 445 64.12 -12.00 -1.86
C LYS A 445 63.99 -13.38 -2.50
N VAL A 446 65.10 -13.93 -3.01
CA VAL A 446 65.14 -15.29 -3.56
C VAL A 446 64.80 -16.32 -2.47
N GLU A 447 65.39 -16.18 -1.27
CA GLU A 447 65.11 -17.07 -0.13
C GLU A 447 63.65 -16.98 0.36
N LYS A 448 63.04 -15.79 0.39
CA LYS A 448 61.63 -15.60 0.81
C LYS A 448 60.63 -16.21 -0.16
N ASN A 449 60.80 -15.97 -1.47
CA ASN A 449 59.91 -16.52 -2.49
C ASN A 449 59.93 -18.05 -2.49
N ILE A 450 61.07 -18.66 -2.16
CA ILE A 450 61.23 -20.11 -2.15
C ILE A 450 60.69 -20.73 -0.86
N LYS A 451 60.86 -20.09 0.31
CA LYS A 451 60.18 -20.51 1.55
C LYS A 451 58.66 -20.52 1.41
N GLN A 452 58.09 -19.58 0.65
CA GLN A 452 56.65 -19.61 0.31
C GLN A 452 56.28 -20.80 -0.57
N LYS A 453 57.10 -21.14 -1.58
CA LYS A 453 56.88 -22.32 -2.43
C LYS A 453 57.01 -23.65 -1.67
N GLN A 454 57.98 -23.77 -0.78
CA GLN A 454 58.13 -24.92 0.12
C GLN A 454 56.88 -25.09 1.00
N LYS A 455 56.40 -24.00 1.60
CA LYS A 455 55.19 -24.03 2.43
C LYS A 455 53.92 -24.43 1.65
N ILE A 456 53.80 -23.98 0.40
CA ILE A 456 52.70 -24.37 -0.49
C ILE A 456 52.75 -25.87 -0.85
N LEU A 457 53.95 -26.42 -1.02
CA LEU A 457 54.15 -27.86 -1.29
C LEU A 457 53.90 -28.73 -0.05
N GLU A 458 54.30 -28.24 1.13
CA GLU A 458 54.10 -28.91 2.42
C GLU A 458 52.61 -28.96 2.83
N ASP A 459 51.83 -27.91 2.53
CA ASP A 459 50.40 -27.80 2.89
C ASP A 459 49.44 -28.12 1.72
N PHE A 460 49.92 -28.58 0.56
CA PHE A 460 49.12 -28.74 -0.67
C PHE A 460 47.88 -29.64 -0.48
N GLU A 461 48.02 -30.79 0.20
CA GLU A 461 46.87 -31.66 0.49
C GLU A 461 45.85 -30.99 1.40
N LYS A 462 46.30 -30.22 2.39
CA LYS A 462 45.44 -29.53 3.35
C LYS A 462 44.68 -28.38 2.68
N THR A 463 45.37 -27.61 1.85
CA THR A 463 44.80 -26.49 1.08
C THR A 463 43.77 -26.98 0.07
N MET A 464 44.06 -28.07 -0.66
CA MET A 464 43.10 -28.71 -1.59
C MET A 464 41.87 -29.27 -0.87
N LEU A 465 42.04 -29.85 0.31
CA LEU A 465 40.93 -30.31 1.16
C LEU A 465 40.06 -29.13 1.63
N GLU A 466 40.68 -28.04 2.09
CA GLU A 466 39.97 -26.82 2.53
C GLU A 466 39.18 -26.18 1.38
N ASP A 467 39.79 -26.01 0.20
CA ASP A 467 39.14 -25.44 -0.98
C ASP A 467 37.97 -26.31 -1.46
N THR A 468 38.14 -27.63 -1.46
CA THR A 468 37.08 -28.56 -1.87
C THR A 468 35.94 -28.54 -0.87
N ASN A 469 36.23 -28.51 0.43
CA ASN A 469 35.22 -28.39 1.47
C ASN A 469 34.45 -27.06 1.37
N HIS A 470 35.14 -25.97 1.06
CA HIS A 470 34.53 -24.67 0.82
C HIS A 470 33.58 -24.71 -0.39
N LEU A 471 34.03 -25.28 -1.52
CA LEU A 471 33.24 -25.38 -2.74
C LEU A 471 32.02 -26.31 -2.55
N VAL A 472 32.18 -27.40 -1.80
CA VAL A 472 31.07 -28.28 -1.40
C VAL A 472 30.06 -27.56 -0.52
N ASN A 473 30.51 -26.73 0.43
CA ASN A 473 29.62 -25.93 1.26
C ASN A 473 28.86 -24.90 0.42
N GLN A 474 29.51 -24.22 -0.52
CA GLN A 474 28.85 -23.31 -1.45
C GLN A 474 27.76 -24.01 -2.28
N LEU A 475 28.06 -25.17 -2.86
CA LEU A 475 27.07 -25.96 -3.62
C LEU A 475 25.88 -26.41 -2.75
N LYS A 476 26.11 -26.73 -1.47
CA LYS A 476 25.03 -27.04 -0.52
C LYS A 476 24.16 -25.82 -0.24
N GLU A 477 24.76 -24.66 -0.01
CA GLU A 477 24.06 -23.41 0.24
C GLU A 477 23.23 -22.98 -0.99
N GLU A 478 23.80 -23.06 -2.20
CA GLU A 478 23.11 -22.77 -3.45
C GLU A 478 21.91 -23.69 -3.67
N CYS A 479 22.09 -25.01 -3.47
CA CYS A 479 21.01 -26.00 -3.57
C CYS A 479 19.88 -25.71 -2.58
N ASN A 480 20.22 -25.45 -1.31
CA ASN A 480 19.23 -25.13 -0.27
C ASN A 480 18.48 -23.84 -0.58
N THR A 481 19.18 -22.81 -1.06
CA THR A 481 18.58 -21.53 -1.44
C THR A 481 17.60 -21.71 -2.59
N LEU A 482 17.99 -22.43 -3.64
CA LEU A 482 17.15 -22.68 -4.81
C LEU A 482 15.91 -23.52 -4.47
N CYS A 483 16.06 -24.55 -3.63
CA CYS A 483 14.92 -25.34 -3.16
C CYS A 483 13.96 -24.49 -2.30
N SER A 484 14.50 -23.63 -1.44
CA SER A 484 13.69 -22.73 -0.60
C SER A 484 12.94 -21.70 -1.45
N ASP A 485 13.57 -21.16 -2.49
CA ASP A 485 12.93 -20.23 -3.42
C ASP A 485 11.78 -20.89 -4.18
N LEU A 486 11.94 -22.13 -4.67
CA LEU A 486 10.87 -22.89 -5.32
C LEU A 486 9.65 -23.11 -4.41
N LEU A 487 9.89 -23.51 -3.16
CA LEU A 487 8.82 -23.69 -2.18
C LEU A 487 8.10 -22.38 -1.87
N ARG A 488 8.86 -21.28 -1.76
CA ARG A 488 8.29 -19.95 -1.50
C ARG A 488 7.42 -19.47 -2.66
N GLU A 489 7.88 -19.59 -3.91
CA GLU A 489 7.08 -19.19 -5.08
C GLU A 489 5.77 -19.99 -5.15
N ASN A 490 5.81 -21.28 -4.83
CA ASN A 490 4.61 -22.11 -4.74
C ASN A 490 3.64 -21.60 -3.65
N GLN A 491 4.15 -21.28 -2.47
CA GLN A 491 3.34 -20.72 -1.38
C GLN A 491 2.72 -19.37 -1.78
N TYR A 492 3.50 -18.47 -2.38
CA TYR A 492 3.02 -17.16 -2.82
C TYR A 492 1.95 -17.28 -3.89
N PHE A 493 2.13 -18.17 -4.86
CA PHE A 493 1.15 -18.46 -5.90
C PHE A 493 -0.18 -18.94 -5.29
N TRP A 494 -0.15 -19.97 -4.44
CA TRP A 494 -1.37 -20.53 -3.85
C TRP A 494 -2.04 -19.56 -2.87
N ALA A 495 -1.28 -18.74 -2.14
CA ALA A 495 -1.84 -17.70 -1.28
C ALA A 495 -2.64 -16.67 -2.09
N LYS A 496 -2.08 -16.17 -3.20
CA LYS A 496 -2.76 -15.23 -4.09
C LYS A 496 -3.97 -15.88 -4.76
N PHE A 497 -3.80 -17.08 -5.33
CA PHE A 497 -4.87 -17.80 -6.01
C PHE A 497 -6.05 -18.11 -5.07
N ASN A 498 -5.78 -18.58 -3.85
CA ASN A 498 -6.84 -18.85 -2.87
C ASN A 498 -7.54 -17.55 -2.44
N SER A 499 -6.82 -16.44 -2.30
CA SER A 499 -7.42 -15.13 -2.03
C SER A 499 -8.35 -14.69 -3.17
N GLU A 500 -7.93 -14.84 -4.43
CA GLU A 500 -8.74 -14.53 -5.61
C GLU A 500 -9.99 -15.41 -5.70
N PHE A 501 -9.85 -16.73 -5.52
CA PHE A 501 -10.98 -17.64 -5.53
C PHE A 501 -11.99 -17.34 -4.42
N ASN A 502 -11.51 -17.09 -3.19
CA ASN A 502 -12.37 -16.74 -2.06
C ASN A 502 -13.08 -15.40 -2.28
N SER A 503 -12.41 -14.44 -2.92
CA SER A 503 -12.99 -13.17 -3.33
C SER A 503 -14.13 -13.36 -4.32
N GLU A 504 -13.91 -14.09 -5.41
CA GLU A 504 -14.95 -14.36 -6.41
C GLU A 504 -16.12 -15.15 -5.81
N SER A 505 -15.84 -16.18 -5.00
CA SER A 505 -16.87 -16.95 -4.30
C SER A 505 -17.72 -16.06 -3.41
N ARG A 506 -17.09 -15.16 -2.65
CA ARG A 506 -17.78 -14.22 -1.75
C ARG A 506 -18.69 -13.26 -2.50
N LYS A 507 -18.35 -12.83 -3.73
CA LYS A 507 -19.23 -11.95 -4.52
C LYS A 507 -20.61 -12.58 -4.74
N TYR A 508 -20.68 -13.87 -5.01
CA TYR A 508 -21.96 -14.57 -5.19
C TYR A 508 -22.78 -14.59 -3.89
N PHE A 509 -22.16 -14.89 -2.76
CA PHE A 509 -22.84 -14.88 -1.46
C PHE A 509 -23.28 -13.47 -1.04
N VAL A 510 -22.45 -12.46 -1.27
CA VAL A 510 -22.78 -11.06 -0.99
C VAL A 510 -23.94 -10.61 -1.87
N ARG A 511 -23.90 -10.88 -3.19
CA ARG A 511 -25.02 -10.54 -4.08
C ARG A 511 -26.32 -11.20 -3.63
N LEU A 512 -26.28 -12.49 -3.31
CA LEU A 512 -27.44 -13.21 -2.81
C LEU A 512 -27.94 -12.61 -1.49
N TYR A 513 -27.05 -12.23 -0.58
CA TYR A 513 -27.46 -11.56 0.67
C TYR A 513 -28.18 -10.23 0.37
N TYR A 514 -27.62 -9.35 -0.46
CA TYR A 514 -28.25 -8.03 -0.70
C TYR A 514 -29.46 -8.07 -1.60
N GLU A 515 -29.59 -9.07 -2.47
CA GLU A 515 -30.83 -9.32 -3.21
C GLU A 515 -32.02 -9.52 -2.26
N TYR A 516 -31.78 -10.15 -1.10
CA TYR A 516 -32.80 -10.42 -0.09
C TYR A 516 -32.69 -9.52 1.16
N ALA A 517 -31.71 -8.61 1.25
CA ALA A 517 -31.47 -7.73 2.39
C ALA A 517 -32.71 -6.99 2.92
N PRO A 518 -33.68 -6.54 2.08
CA PRO A 518 -34.90 -5.91 2.59
C PRO A 518 -35.71 -6.79 3.55
N PHE A 519 -35.54 -8.11 3.45
CA PHE A 519 -36.30 -9.12 4.21
C PHE A 519 -35.43 -9.95 5.16
N ILE A 520 -34.10 -10.01 4.99
CA ILE A 520 -33.24 -10.92 5.77
C ILE A 520 -33.38 -10.73 7.28
N SER A 521 -33.39 -9.48 7.77
CA SER A 521 -33.56 -9.20 9.21
C SER A 521 -34.93 -9.62 9.74
N SER A 522 -35.96 -9.72 8.89
CA SER A 522 -37.27 -10.25 9.29
C SER A 522 -37.29 -11.77 9.50
N TRP A 523 -36.18 -12.46 9.24
CA TRP A 523 -36.09 -13.91 9.38
C TRP A 523 -35.52 -14.36 10.72
N ASN A 524 -34.99 -13.42 11.52
CA ASN A 524 -34.60 -13.62 12.91
C ASN A 524 -35.82 -13.48 13.82
N ASP A 525 -35.92 -14.34 14.84
CA ASP A 525 -37.06 -14.30 15.75
C ASP A 525 -37.09 -12.99 16.54
N GLY A 526 -38.20 -12.25 16.42
CA GLY A 526 -38.41 -10.97 17.11
C GLY A 526 -37.86 -9.74 16.38
N GLU A 527 -37.22 -9.89 15.23
CA GLU A 527 -36.73 -8.77 14.41
C GLU A 527 -37.62 -8.55 13.19
N ASN A 528 -37.88 -7.28 12.88
CA ASN A 528 -38.59 -6.89 11.66
C ASN A 528 -37.58 -6.25 10.70
N GLY A 529 -37.57 -6.70 9.45
CA GLY A 529 -36.74 -6.08 8.41
C GLY A 529 -37.27 -4.70 8.03
N TRP A 530 -36.41 -3.87 7.44
CA TRP A 530 -36.81 -2.50 7.11
C TRP A 530 -37.97 -2.48 6.09
N MET A 531 -38.07 -3.48 5.21
CA MET A 531 -39.18 -3.56 4.27
C MET A 531 -40.53 -3.77 5.00
N TYR A 532 -40.53 -4.54 6.08
CA TYR A 532 -41.71 -4.73 6.94
C TYR A 532 -42.16 -3.39 7.55
N GLU A 533 -41.22 -2.59 8.08
CA GLU A 533 -41.51 -1.25 8.59
C GLU A 533 -42.03 -0.30 7.50
N TYR A 534 -41.42 -0.32 6.30
CA TYR A 534 -41.90 0.45 5.16
C TYR A 534 -43.36 0.09 4.80
N LEU A 535 -43.68 -1.19 4.78
CA LEU A 535 -45.02 -1.68 4.46
C LEU A 535 -46.04 -1.32 5.54
N ILE A 536 -45.67 -1.38 6.82
CA ILE A 536 -46.49 -0.86 7.92
C ILE A 536 -46.76 0.63 7.76
N LEU A 537 -45.73 1.44 7.45
CA LEU A 537 -45.91 2.88 7.23
C LEU A 537 -46.86 3.16 6.06
N LYS A 538 -46.77 2.38 4.97
CA LYS A 538 -47.69 2.46 3.83
C LYS A 538 -49.12 2.07 4.22
N LEU A 539 -49.31 0.95 4.91
CA LEU A 539 -50.61 0.53 5.41
C LEU A 539 -51.23 1.59 6.34
N ASN A 540 -50.46 2.16 7.25
CA ASN A 540 -50.90 3.23 8.14
C ASN A 540 -51.30 4.50 7.36
N SER A 541 -50.57 4.83 6.29
CA SER A 541 -50.94 5.97 5.42
C SER A 541 -52.27 5.72 4.71
N GLU A 542 -52.50 4.53 4.17
CA GLU A 542 -53.76 4.16 3.53
C GLU A 542 -54.91 4.11 4.54
N TYR A 543 -54.65 3.62 5.75
CA TYR A 543 -55.61 3.60 6.84
C TYR A 543 -56.07 5.02 7.19
N LEU A 544 -55.13 5.92 7.45
CA LEU A 544 -55.43 7.32 7.75
C LEU A 544 -56.14 8.01 6.58
N ARG A 545 -55.78 7.67 5.33
CA ARG A 545 -56.44 8.19 4.14
C ARG A 545 -57.90 7.74 4.07
N LYS A 546 -58.17 6.44 4.28
CA LYS A 546 -59.53 5.87 4.32
C LYS A 546 -60.36 6.47 5.47
N ILE A 547 -59.77 6.64 6.65
CA ILE A 547 -60.43 7.34 7.77
C ILE A 547 -60.76 8.77 7.40
N GLY A 548 -59.75 9.48 6.88
CA GLY A 548 -59.86 10.88 6.49
C GLY A 548 -61.00 11.09 5.50
N SER A 549 -61.02 10.32 4.41
CA SER A 549 -62.06 10.42 3.38
C SER A 549 -63.46 10.11 3.92
N THR A 550 -63.56 9.12 4.82
CA THR A 550 -64.84 8.66 5.36
C THR A 550 -65.43 9.65 6.37
N VAL A 551 -64.57 10.33 7.14
CA VAL A 551 -64.98 11.24 8.21
C VAL A 551 -64.95 12.72 7.77
N LYS A 552 -64.39 13.04 6.59
CA LYS A 552 -64.21 14.41 6.07
C LYS A 552 -65.47 15.28 6.12
N HIS A 553 -66.62 14.70 5.84
CA HIS A 553 -67.90 15.41 5.79
C HIS A 553 -68.57 15.55 7.17
N TYR A 554 -68.06 14.84 8.18
CA TYR A 554 -68.66 14.74 9.51
C TYR A 554 -67.81 15.39 10.61
N SER A 555 -66.50 15.53 10.42
CA SER A 555 -65.60 16.15 11.39
C SER A 555 -64.40 16.84 10.72
N PRO A 556 -63.94 18.00 11.24
CA PRO A 556 -62.67 18.62 10.88
C PRO A 556 -61.46 17.67 10.99
N GLU A 557 -61.54 16.65 11.86
CA GLU A 557 -60.52 15.60 12.01
C GLU A 557 -60.24 14.84 10.71
N GLY A 558 -61.19 14.78 9.78
CA GLY A 558 -60.96 14.16 8.47
C GLY A 558 -59.80 14.83 7.71
N LYS A 559 -59.66 16.16 7.80
CA LYS A 559 -58.55 16.91 7.18
C LYS A 559 -57.21 16.61 7.88
N LEU A 560 -57.21 16.43 9.20
CA LEU A 560 -56.03 16.02 9.97
C LEU A 560 -55.54 14.64 9.51
N HIS A 561 -56.44 13.67 9.41
CA HIS A 561 -56.12 12.32 8.95
C HIS A 561 -55.62 12.28 7.50
N GLU A 562 -56.22 13.04 6.58
CA GLU A 562 -55.73 13.16 5.20
C GLU A 562 -54.34 13.81 5.12
N LYS A 563 -54.08 14.87 5.90
CA LYS A 563 -52.76 15.52 5.95
C LYS A 563 -51.71 14.60 6.57
N ALA A 564 -52.03 13.92 7.68
CA ALA A 564 -51.15 12.96 8.33
C ALA A 564 -50.84 11.77 7.40
N ALA A 565 -51.82 11.27 6.65
CA ALA A 565 -51.61 10.22 5.65
C ALA A 565 -50.55 10.62 4.61
N ARG A 566 -50.65 11.83 4.04
CA ARG A 566 -49.66 12.35 3.06
C ARG A 566 -48.27 12.49 3.67
N LEU A 567 -48.18 12.92 4.92
CA LEU A 567 -46.91 13.09 5.61
C LEU A 567 -46.25 11.75 5.95
N ILE A 568 -47.01 10.77 6.44
CA ILE A 568 -46.53 9.39 6.66
C ILE A 568 -46.14 8.75 5.35
N GLU A 569 -46.89 8.96 4.27
CA GLU A 569 -46.55 8.48 2.94
C GLU A 569 -45.22 9.08 2.45
N SER A 570 -45.04 10.40 2.62
CA SER A 570 -43.77 11.06 2.30
C SER A 570 -42.60 10.51 3.14
N TYR A 571 -42.80 10.30 4.44
CA TYR A 571 -41.80 9.68 5.31
C TYR A 571 -41.50 8.25 4.91
N SER A 572 -42.50 7.44 4.55
CA SER A 572 -42.32 6.06 4.10
C SER A 572 -41.45 5.98 2.84
N ASN A 573 -41.65 6.89 1.89
CA ASN A 573 -40.85 6.97 0.67
C ASN A 573 -39.41 7.42 0.99
N PHE A 574 -39.24 8.40 1.88
CA PHE A 574 -37.92 8.83 2.34
C PHE A 574 -37.18 7.68 3.05
N PHE A 575 -37.86 6.98 3.96
CA PHE A 575 -37.33 5.84 4.70
C PHE A 575 -36.87 4.73 3.76
N ARG A 576 -37.70 4.36 2.76
CA ARG A 576 -37.33 3.39 1.74
C ARG A 576 -36.08 3.81 0.99
N ASN A 577 -36.00 5.06 0.54
CA ASN A 577 -34.87 5.54 -0.25
C ASN A 577 -33.56 5.55 0.56
N VAL A 578 -33.63 5.93 1.84
CA VAL A 578 -32.45 5.91 2.72
C VAL A 578 -31.95 4.48 2.95
N ASN A 579 -32.85 3.52 3.20
CA ASN A 579 -32.45 2.12 3.36
C ASN A 579 -31.91 1.50 2.07
N LEU A 580 -32.52 1.80 0.92
CA LEU A 580 -32.01 1.35 -0.38
C LEU A 580 -30.61 1.91 -0.66
N GLN A 581 -30.38 3.20 -0.43
CA GLN A 581 -29.06 3.81 -0.60
C GLN A 581 -28.02 3.22 0.35
N ARG A 582 -28.40 2.97 1.60
CA ARG A 582 -27.53 2.30 2.58
C ARG A 582 -27.14 0.90 2.09
N ASP A 583 -28.13 0.08 1.71
CA ASP A 583 -27.93 -1.28 1.24
C ASP A 583 -27.11 -1.32 -0.05
N GLU A 584 -27.32 -0.37 -0.97
CA GLU A 584 -26.53 -0.21 -2.19
C GLU A 584 -25.07 0.11 -1.89
N VAL A 585 -24.79 1.09 -1.01
CA VAL A 585 -23.40 1.44 -0.65
C VAL A 585 -22.70 0.32 0.13
N GLU A 586 -23.45 -0.39 0.97
CA GLU A 586 -22.93 -1.54 1.71
C GLU A 586 -22.60 -2.69 0.74
N LEU A 587 -23.51 -3.03 -0.18
CA LEU A 587 -23.28 -3.99 -1.26
C LEU A 587 -22.04 -3.61 -2.06
N ASP A 588 -21.97 -2.37 -2.54
CA ASP A 588 -20.84 -1.87 -3.32
C ASP A 588 -19.52 -1.98 -2.56
N SER A 589 -19.55 -1.70 -1.26
CA SER A 589 -18.37 -1.79 -0.39
C SER A 589 -17.95 -3.24 -0.17
N LEU A 590 -18.90 -4.16 0.01
CA LEU A 590 -18.64 -5.58 0.22
C LEU A 590 -18.26 -6.33 -1.07
N LEU A 591 -18.75 -5.93 -2.24
CA LEU A 591 -18.31 -6.47 -3.54
C LEU A 591 -16.88 -6.05 -3.88
N LYS A 592 -16.48 -4.87 -3.42
CA LYS A 592 -15.10 -4.36 -3.52
C LYS A 592 -14.19 -4.94 -2.42
N LEU A 593 -14.69 -5.87 -1.60
CA LEU A 593 -13.96 -6.54 -0.55
C LEU A 593 -13.24 -7.75 -1.15
N ASN A 594 -11.93 -7.83 -0.92
CA ASN A 594 -11.01 -8.84 -1.49
C ASN A 594 -10.81 -8.81 -3.01
N THR A 595 -11.38 -7.87 -3.76
CA THR A 595 -10.83 -7.52 -5.07
C THR A 595 -9.64 -6.62 -4.83
N ILE A 596 -8.45 -7.20 -4.77
CA ILE A 596 -7.23 -6.40 -4.85
C ILE A 596 -7.23 -5.84 -6.27
N PRO A 597 -7.36 -4.51 -6.44
CA PRO A 597 -7.32 -3.94 -7.77
C PRO A 597 -6.01 -4.39 -8.42
N LYS A 598 -6.00 -4.60 -9.74
CA LYS A 598 -4.73 -4.79 -10.43
C LYS A 598 -4.10 -3.42 -10.59
N VAL A 599 -2.79 -3.34 -10.37
CA VAL A 599 -2.10 -2.07 -10.62
C VAL A 599 -2.20 -1.76 -12.11
N ASP A 600 -2.73 -0.59 -12.42
CA ASP A 600 -2.78 -0.07 -13.78
C ASP A 600 -1.40 0.48 -14.14
N TYR A 601 -0.56 -0.39 -14.68
CA TYR A 601 0.83 -0.07 -15.02
C TYR A 601 0.96 1.12 -15.97
N SER A 602 0.01 1.31 -16.89
CA SER A 602 0.02 2.45 -17.81
C SER A 602 0.01 3.78 -17.04
N LYS A 603 -0.84 3.91 -16.02
CA LYS A 603 -0.91 5.10 -15.17
C LYS A 603 0.30 5.26 -14.26
N VAL A 604 0.89 4.16 -13.81
CA VAL A 604 2.12 4.19 -13.02
C VAL A 604 3.28 4.70 -13.87
N GLU A 605 3.37 4.23 -15.12
CA GLU A 605 4.37 4.68 -16.09
C GLU A 605 4.18 6.16 -16.48
N GLU A 606 2.95 6.60 -16.73
CA GLU A 606 2.65 8.02 -16.95
C GLU A 606 3.12 8.90 -15.78
N LYS A 607 2.82 8.50 -14.54
CA LYS A 607 3.28 9.22 -13.33
C LYS A 607 4.80 9.19 -13.18
N LEU A 608 5.44 8.07 -13.49
CA LEU A 608 6.89 7.92 -13.46
C LEU A 608 7.55 8.89 -14.44
N ASN A 609 7.10 8.88 -15.70
CA ASN A 609 7.62 9.75 -16.75
C ASN A 609 7.43 11.22 -16.38
N LYS A 610 6.24 11.59 -15.90
CA LYS A 610 5.96 12.96 -15.43
C LYS A 610 6.91 13.38 -14.31
N SER A 611 7.12 12.52 -13.30
CA SER A 611 7.99 12.85 -12.16
C SER A 611 9.46 13.01 -12.59
N LEU A 612 9.91 12.21 -13.57
CA LEU A 612 11.25 12.32 -14.14
C LEU A 612 11.41 13.58 -15.02
N GLU A 613 10.38 13.96 -15.77
CA GLU A 613 10.34 15.22 -16.53
C GLU A 613 10.36 16.43 -15.60
N ASP A 614 9.54 16.41 -14.53
CA ASP A 614 9.50 17.46 -13.51
C ASP A 614 10.88 17.62 -12.85
N LEU A 615 11.55 16.52 -12.47
CA LEU A 615 12.92 16.55 -11.95
C LEU A 615 13.91 17.16 -12.95
N LYS A 616 13.85 16.74 -14.22
CA LYS A 616 14.72 17.27 -15.27
C LYS A 616 14.51 18.77 -15.47
N SER A 617 13.25 19.22 -15.47
CA SER A 617 12.92 20.64 -15.61
C SER A 617 13.46 21.48 -14.45
N ALA A 618 13.29 21.02 -13.21
CA ALA A 618 13.78 21.71 -12.02
C ALA A 618 15.32 21.76 -11.99
N HIS A 619 15.99 20.69 -12.41
CA HIS A 619 17.46 20.67 -12.53
C HIS A 619 17.96 21.65 -13.60
N VAL A 620 17.34 21.68 -14.78
CA VAL A 620 17.71 22.62 -15.86
C VAL A 620 17.48 24.06 -15.41
N GLU A 621 16.33 24.36 -14.80
CA GLU A 621 16.04 25.70 -14.29
C GLU A 621 17.06 26.14 -13.23
N CYS A 622 17.40 25.26 -12.29
CA CYS A 622 18.38 25.56 -11.25
C CYS A 622 19.79 25.77 -11.83
N THR A 623 20.22 24.95 -12.79
CA THR A 623 21.56 25.07 -13.43
C THR A 623 21.65 26.29 -14.34
N GLU A 624 20.60 26.65 -15.07
CA GLU A 624 20.51 27.89 -15.84
C GLU A 624 20.57 29.13 -14.94
N LEU A 625 19.84 29.12 -13.81
CA LEU A 625 19.86 30.21 -12.84
C LEU A 625 21.27 30.40 -12.25
N ILE A 626 21.90 29.31 -11.82
CA ILE A 626 23.27 29.33 -11.25
C ILE A 626 24.29 29.80 -12.29
N SER A 627 24.23 29.28 -13.52
CA SER A 627 25.18 29.63 -14.58
C SER A 627 25.04 31.09 -15.04
N LYS A 628 23.81 31.62 -15.14
CA LYS A 628 23.59 33.04 -15.43
C LYS A 628 24.26 33.94 -14.41
N ILE A 629 24.21 33.60 -13.12
CA ILE A 629 24.76 34.42 -12.05
C ILE A 629 26.28 34.25 -11.89
N LEU A 630 26.82 33.05 -12.16
CA LEU A 630 28.27 32.83 -12.13
C LEU A 630 28.98 33.51 -13.31
N ASN A 631 28.33 33.56 -14.48
CA ASN A 631 28.87 34.13 -15.72
C ASN A 631 28.55 35.63 -15.92
N SER A 632 27.65 36.21 -15.10
CA SER A 632 27.54 37.66 -14.90
C SER A 632 28.61 38.19 -13.97
#